data_AF-A0A7C5GCH0-F1
#
_entry.id   AF-A0A7C5GCH0-F1
#
_cell.length_a   1.000
_cell.length_b   1.000
_cell.length_c   1.000
_cell.angle_alpha   90.00
_cell.angle_beta   90.00
_cell.angle_gamma   90.00
#
_symmetry.space_group_name_H-M   'P 1'
#
loop_
_entity.id
_entity.type
_entity.pdbx_description
1 polymer ?
#
loop_
_entity_poly.entity_id
_entity_poly.type
_entity_poly.pdbx_seq_one_letter_code
_entity_poly.pdbx_strand_id
1 'polypeptide(L)'
;MRLILLLLPILLLSDTNTDDSFLLEIEYGKMLYNNPRGIACSKCHGKEGKGGQVISKYYDKNSNPKLLKGIDITHYSFEQLKLSLENKFRDEKNHRVRHKIMPIYYLTDQEIKAIHTYLKSVRDK
;
A
#
# COMPACT_ATOMS: atom_id res chain seq x y z
N MET A 1 -43.29 -39.35 34.96
CA MET A 1 -43.16 -39.00 33.53
C MET A 1 -42.90 -37.49 33.40
N ARG A 2 -41.71 -37.03 33.78
CA ARG A 2 -41.26 -35.63 33.72
C ARG A 2 -39.73 -35.63 33.66
N LEU A 3 -39.16 -36.01 32.51
CA LEU A 3 -37.70 -35.97 32.33
C LEU A 3 -37.29 -35.70 30.88
N ILE A 4 -38.09 -34.91 30.16
CA ILE A 4 -37.81 -34.52 28.76
C ILE A 4 -38.00 -33.00 28.63
N LEU A 5 -37.28 -32.23 29.45
CA LEU A 5 -37.24 -30.76 29.31
C LEU A 5 -35.92 -30.16 29.80
N LEU A 6 -34.79 -30.85 29.59
CA LEU A 6 -33.46 -30.36 29.97
C LEU A 6 -32.40 -30.53 28.85
N LEU A 7 -32.83 -30.66 27.59
CA LEU A 7 -31.91 -30.76 26.44
C LEU A 7 -32.07 -29.62 25.42
N LEU A 8 -32.75 -28.52 25.78
CA LEU A 8 -33.02 -27.42 24.84
C LEU A 8 -32.14 -26.16 24.96
N PRO A 9 -31.25 -25.92 25.96
CA PRO A 9 -30.39 -24.75 25.93
C PRO A 9 -28.92 -25.07 25.62
N ILE A 10 -28.60 -26.18 24.95
CA ILE A 10 -27.20 -26.51 24.57
C ILE A 10 -26.91 -26.19 23.09
N LEU A 11 -27.94 -25.98 22.25
CA LEU A 11 -27.76 -25.70 20.83
C LEU A 11 -27.51 -24.22 20.46
N LEU A 12 -27.33 -23.34 21.45
CA LEU A 12 -27.14 -21.89 21.23
C LEU A 12 -25.74 -21.38 21.64
N LEU A 13 -24.73 -22.27 21.64
CA LEU A 13 -23.32 -21.87 21.67
C LEU A 13 -22.76 -21.91 20.24
N SER A 14 -23.33 -21.07 19.36
CA SER A 14 -22.62 -20.70 18.15
C SER A 14 -21.55 -19.70 18.56
N ASP A 15 -20.30 -20.17 18.66
CA ASP A 15 -19.12 -19.32 18.74
C ASP A 15 -19.11 -18.44 17.48
N THR A 16 -19.63 -17.22 17.58
CA THR A 16 -19.43 -16.20 16.56
C THR A 16 -18.02 -15.62 16.74
N ASN A 17 -16.99 -16.46 16.75
CA ASN A 17 -15.64 -16.00 16.41
C ASN A 17 -15.62 -15.83 14.89
N THR A 18 -16.29 -14.76 14.46
CA THR A 18 -16.20 -14.26 13.09
C THR A 18 -14.85 -13.59 12.93
N ASP A 19 -13.78 -14.40 12.88
CA ASP A 19 -12.52 -14.03 12.26
C ASP A 19 -12.66 -13.94 10.71
N ASP A 20 -13.90 -13.94 10.20
CA ASP A 20 -14.29 -13.45 8.86
C ASP A 20 -14.13 -11.92 8.71
N SER A 21 -13.56 -11.25 9.71
CA SER A 21 -13.34 -9.81 9.75
C SER A 21 -12.23 -9.39 8.77
N PHE A 22 -12.64 -8.99 7.57
CA PHE A 22 -11.89 -8.11 6.67
C PHE A 22 -10.63 -8.76 6.05
N LEU A 23 -10.27 -8.37 4.82
CA LEU A 23 -8.98 -8.79 4.23
C LEU A 23 -7.86 -8.51 5.24
N LEU A 24 -6.96 -9.47 5.46
CA LEU A 24 -5.77 -9.24 6.29
C LEU A 24 -5.14 -7.91 5.86
N GLU A 25 -4.79 -7.00 6.78
CA GLU A 25 -4.35 -5.64 6.46
C GLU A 25 -3.24 -5.61 5.38
N ILE A 26 -2.36 -6.62 5.39
CA ILE A 26 -1.31 -6.87 4.39
C ILE A 26 -1.90 -7.19 3.00
N GLU A 27 -2.92 -8.04 2.91
CA GLU A 27 -3.59 -8.39 1.66
C GLU A 27 -4.34 -7.20 1.08
N TYR A 28 -5.05 -6.44 1.93
CA TYR A 28 -5.69 -5.20 1.51
C TYR A 28 -4.66 -4.18 1.02
N GLY A 29 -3.55 -4.02 1.74
CA GLY A 29 -2.43 -3.17 1.34
C GLY A 29 -1.81 -3.59 0.01
N LYS A 30 -1.61 -4.89 -0.20
CA LYS A 30 -1.11 -5.45 -1.46
C LYS A 30 -2.09 -5.21 -2.61
N MET A 31 -3.39 -5.35 -2.37
CA MET A 31 -4.42 -5.07 -3.36
C MET A 31 -4.38 -3.59 -3.75
N LEU A 32 -4.37 -2.67 -2.79
CA LEU A 32 -4.26 -1.23 -3.03
C LEU A 32 -2.95 -0.85 -3.72
N TYR A 33 -1.83 -1.48 -3.37
CA TYR A 33 -0.55 -1.24 -4.03
C TYR A 33 -0.60 -1.57 -5.54
N ASN A 34 -1.30 -2.64 -5.89
CA ASN A 34 -1.44 -3.06 -7.28
C ASN A 34 -2.60 -2.38 -8.01
N ASN A 35 -3.62 -1.92 -7.29
CA ASN A 35 -4.82 -1.32 -7.85
C ASN A 35 -5.30 -0.13 -7.00
N PRO A 36 -4.51 0.94 -6.88
CA PRO A 36 -4.97 2.15 -6.22
C PRO A 36 -6.01 2.84 -7.12
N ARG A 37 -6.68 3.85 -6.59
CA ARG A 37 -7.49 4.76 -7.39
C ARG A 37 -6.58 5.63 -8.27
N GLY A 38 -6.08 5.06 -9.37
CA GLY A 38 -5.07 5.65 -10.25
C GLY A 38 -4.15 4.61 -10.90
N ILE A 39 -2.89 4.99 -11.12
CA ILE A 39 -1.87 4.10 -11.71
C ILE A 39 -1.35 3.14 -10.63
N ALA A 40 -1.24 1.85 -10.95
CA ALA A 40 -0.66 0.86 -10.06
C ALA A 40 0.76 1.24 -9.60
N CYS A 41 1.01 1.24 -8.29
CA CYS A 41 2.32 1.56 -7.71
C CYS A 41 3.40 0.62 -8.26
N SER A 42 3.03 -0.64 -8.50
CA SER A 42 3.91 -1.68 -9.02
C SER A 42 4.46 -1.40 -10.42
N LYS A 43 3.78 -0.57 -11.22
CA LYS A 43 4.26 -0.16 -12.55
C LYS A 43 5.46 0.78 -12.49
N CYS A 44 5.68 1.42 -11.35
CA CYS A 44 6.80 2.33 -11.13
C CYS A 44 7.82 1.77 -10.12
N HIS A 45 7.35 1.17 -9.03
CA HIS A 45 8.21 0.72 -7.93
C HIS A 45 8.47 -0.79 -7.92
N GLY A 46 8.14 -1.50 -9.01
CA GLY A 46 8.32 -2.93 -9.14
C GLY A 46 7.25 -3.74 -8.39
N LYS A 47 7.27 -5.07 -8.51
CA LYS A 47 6.20 -5.92 -7.96
C LYS A 47 6.00 -5.78 -6.43
N GLU A 48 7.07 -5.45 -5.71
CA GLU A 48 7.07 -5.42 -4.24
C GLU A 48 7.61 -4.09 -3.67
N GLY A 49 7.67 -3.02 -4.45
CA GLY A 49 8.12 -1.72 -3.96
C GLY A 49 9.64 -1.50 -3.91
N LYS A 50 10.45 -2.49 -4.32
CA LYS A 50 11.93 -2.44 -4.32
C LYS A 50 12.54 -1.58 -5.43
N GLY A 51 11.72 -0.93 -6.25
CA GLY A 51 12.16 -0.02 -7.31
C GLY A 51 12.68 -0.73 -8.57
N GLY A 52 13.46 0.01 -9.35
CA GLY A 52 14.18 -0.50 -10.53
C GLY A 52 13.37 -0.58 -11.82
N GLN A 53 12.04 -0.49 -11.75
CA GLN A 53 11.19 -0.53 -12.93
C GLN A 53 11.46 0.69 -13.83
N VAL A 54 11.75 0.45 -15.10
CA VAL A 54 11.92 1.51 -16.10
C VAL A 54 10.55 2.10 -16.43
N ILE A 55 10.37 3.38 -16.10
CA ILE A 55 9.13 4.15 -16.33
C ILE A 55 9.16 4.76 -17.74
N SER A 56 10.31 5.32 -18.13
CA SER A 56 10.48 5.95 -19.44
C SER A 56 11.94 6.01 -19.85
N LYS A 57 12.17 6.09 -21.17
CA LYS A 57 13.45 6.41 -21.78
C LYS A 57 13.35 7.79 -22.41
N TYR A 58 14.32 8.66 -22.14
CA TYR A 58 14.42 9.98 -22.72
C TYR A 58 15.87 10.29 -23.11
N TYR A 59 16.08 11.40 -23.80
CA TYR A 59 17.41 11.84 -24.23
C TYR A 59 17.71 13.19 -23.58
N ASP A 60 18.94 13.37 -23.13
CA ASP A 60 19.39 14.68 -22.67
C ASP A 60 19.73 15.61 -23.85
N LYS A 61 20.12 16.86 -23.54
CA LYS A 61 20.46 17.87 -24.55
C LYS A 61 21.60 17.47 -25.51
N ASN A 62 22.40 16.47 -25.15
CA ASN A 62 23.52 15.95 -25.94
C ASN A 62 23.15 14.61 -26.62
N SER A 63 21.86 14.26 -26.68
CA SER A 63 21.36 13.00 -27.23
C SER A 63 21.85 11.74 -26.52
N ASN A 64 22.28 11.82 -25.25
CA ASN A 64 22.59 10.62 -24.48
C ASN A 64 21.30 9.99 -23.93
N PRO A 65 21.11 8.67 -24.04
CA PRO A 65 19.94 8.01 -23.49
C PRO A 65 19.98 8.03 -21.96
N LYS A 66 18.84 8.37 -21.36
CA LYS A 66 18.58 8.32 -19.92
C LYS A 66 17.36 7.45 -19.64
N LEU A 67 17.39 6.76 -18.51
CA LEU A 67 16.28 5.96 -18.03
C LEU A 67 15.72 6.59 -16.77
N LEU A 68 14.43 6.88 -16.79
CA LEU A 68 13.70 7.17 -15.57
C LEU A 68 13.29 5.83 -14.96
N LYS A 69 13.75 5.57 -13.74
CA LYS A 69 13.41 4.36 -12.98
C LYS A 69 12.74 4.74 -11.66
N GLY A 70 11.80 3.93 -11.20
CA GLY A 70 11.29 4.08 -9.85
C GLY A 70 12.31 3.64 -8.80
N ILE A 71 12.16 4.20 -7.61
CA ILE A 71 13.04 3.96 -6.46
C ILE A 71 12.46 2.89 -5.54
N ASP A 72 13.31 2.37 -4.65
CA ASP A 72 12.87 1.56 -3.52
C ASP A 72 12.10 2.42 -2.51
N ILE A 73 10.90 1.96 -2.15
CA ILE A 73 10.01 2.60 -1.17
C ILE A 73 9.70 1.70 0.03
N THR A 74 10.30 0.51 0.14
CA THR A 74 10.02 -0.40 1.27
C THR A 74 10.55 0.10 2.60
N HIS A 75 11.48 1.07 2.55
CA HIS A 75 12.07 1.70 3.73
C HIS A 75 11.35 2.98 4.18
N TYR A 76 10.33 3.44 3.45
CA TYR A 76 9.65 4.69 3.78
C TYR A 76 8.93 4.57 5.13
N SER A 77 9.03 5.62 5.95
CA SER A 77 8.12 5.79 7.08
C SER A 77 6.70 6.04 6.57
N PHE A 78 5.70 5.82 7.44
CA PHE A 78 4.30 6.12 7.11
C PHE A 78 4.11 7.57 6.63
N GLU A 79 4.77 8.52 7.30
CA GLU A 79 4.68 9.94 6.94
C GLU A 79 5.35 10.23 5.59
N GLN A 80 6.51 9.64 5.31
CA GLN A 80 7.16 9.77 4.00
C GLN A 80 6.26 9.22 2.89
N LEU A 81 5.63 8.06 3.12
CA LEU A 81 4.70 7.47 2.15
C LEU A 81 3.48 8.37 1.93
N LYS A 82 2.87 8.88 3.00
CA LYS A 82 1.71 9.78 2.93
C LYS A 82 2.04 11.05 2.14
N LEU A 83 3.13 11.73 2.49
CA LEU A 83 3.59 12.92 1.77
C LEU A 83 3.88 12.64 0.29
N SER A 84 4.37 11.43 -0.03
CA SER A 84 4.62 11.01 -1.42
C SER A 84 3.33 10.85 -2.21
N LEU A 85 2.36 10.14 -1.64
CA LEU A 85 1.05 9.89 -2.26
C LEU A 85 0.24 11.19 -2.45
N GLU A 86 0.40 12.15 -1.53
CA GLU A 86 -0.23 13.46 -1.60
C GLU A 86 0.56 14.47 -2.47
N ASN A 87 1.75 14.09 -2.96
CA ASN A 87 2.67 14.94 -3.72
C ASN A 87 3.04 16.24 -2.96
N LYS A 88 3.34 16.09 -1.67
CA LYS A 88 3.70 17.16 -0.73
C LYS A 88 5.16 17.06 -0.28
N PHE A 89 6.06 16.60 -1.16
CA PHE A 89 7.48 16.53 -0.86
C PHE A 89 8.06 17.91 -0.51
N ARG A 90 9.11 17.88 0.30
CA ARG A 90 9.90 19.07 0.61
C ARG A 90 11.36 18.83 0.30
N ASP A 91 12.02 19.86 -0.26
CA ASP A 91 13.47 19.84 -0.44
C ASP A 91 14.21 20.04 0.90
N GLU A 92 15.53 19.97 0.87
CA GLU A 92 16.41 20.18 2.02
C GLU A 92 16.30 21.60 2.62
N LYS A 93 15.71 22.54 1.89
CA LYS A 93 15.43 23.92 2.31
C LYS A 93 13.98 24.13 2.73
N ASN A 94 13.23 23.03 2.90
CA ASN A 94 11.84 23.01 3.34
C ASN A 94 10.84 23.63 2.34
N HIS A 95 11.20 23.79 1.06
CA HIS A 95 10.26 24.24 0.02
C HIS A 95 9.42 23.08 -0.50
N ARG A 96 8.16 23.34 -0.87
CA ARG A 96 7.31 22.34 -1.51
C ARG A 96 7.84 22.02 -2.91
N VAL A 97 8.14 20.74 -3.14
CA VAL A 97 8.54 20.22 -4.46
C VAL A 97 7.45 19.29 -4.94
N ARG A 98 6.85 19.61 -6.09
CA ARG A 98 5.90 18.73 -6.74
C ARG A 98 6.67 17.69 -7.55
N HIS A 99 6.52 16.42 -7.19
CA HIS A 99 6.98 15.32 -8.01
C HIS A 99 6.21 15.33 -9.34
N LYS A 100 6.93 15.42 -10.46
CA LYS A 100 6.36 15.65 -11.79
C LYS A 100 5.80 14.40 -12.45
N ILE A 101 6.19 13.21 -11.98
CA ILE A 101 5.88 11.93 -12.62
C ILE A 101 4.85 11.11 -11.82
N MET A 102 5.14 10.83 -10.55
CA MET A 102 4.21 10.17 -9.64
C MET A 102 2.89 10.97 -9.51
N PRO A 103 1.73 10.34 -9.76
CA PRO A 103 0.44 11.00 -9.62
C PRO A 103 0.07 11.21 -8.13
N ILE A 104 -0.95 12.04 -7.89
CA ILE A 104 -1.55 12.20 -6.57
C ILE A 104 -2.59 11.09 -6.37
N TYR A 105 -2.60 10.48 -5.19
CA TYR A 105 -3.58 9.46 -4.81
C TYR A 105 -4.46 9.99 -3.69
N TYR A 106 -5.78 9.93 -3.88
CA TYR A 106 -6.76 10.42 -2.90
C TYR A 106 -7.11 9.34 -1.86
N LEU A 107 -6.13 8.73 -1.22
CA LEU A 107 -6.33 7.66 -0.25
C LEU A 107 -6.59 8.20 1.16
N THR A 108 -7.35 7.46 1.95
CA THR A 108 -7.51 7.70 3.39
C THR A 108 -6.27 7.24 4.16
N ASP A 109 -6.06 7.77 5.36
CA ASP A 109 -4.93 7.36 6.21
C ASP A 109 -4.91 5.86 6.51
N GLN A 110 -6.08 5.22 6.62
CA GLN A 110 -6.19 3.77 6.81
C GLN A 110 -5.72 2.97 5.59
N GLU A 111 -6.07 3.42 4.38
CA GLU A 111 -5.59 2.80 3.14
C GLU A 111 -4.09 2.98 2.95
N ILE A 112 -3.57 4.18 3.26
CA ILE A 112 -2.13 4.44 3.24
C ILE A 112 -1.42 3.55 4.26
N LYS A 113 -2.02 3.36 5.44
CA LYS A 113 -1.47 2.49 6.48
C LYS A 113 -1.41 1.05 6.00
N ALA A 114 -2.46 0.54 5.36
CA ALA A 114 -2.48 -0.80 4.79
C ALA A 114 -1.36 -0.99 3.75
N ILE A 115 -1.19 -0.04 2.82
CA ILE A 115 -0.08 -0.09 1.84
C ILE A 115 1.27 -0.10 2.55
N HIS A 116 1.47 0.76 3.54
CA HIS A 116 2.71 0.82 4.32
C HIS A 116 2.98 -0.48 5.09
N THR A 117 1.95 -1.08 5.69
CA THR A 117 2.04 -2.39 6.36
C THR A 117 2.45 -3.49 5.39
N TYR A 118 1.88 -3.50 4.18
CA TYR A 118 2.31 -4.40 3.11
C TYR A 118 3.79 -4.19 2.72
N LEU A 119 4.22 -2.96 2.47
CA LEU A 119 5.61 -2.65 2.08
C LEU A 119 6.62 -3.06 3.16
N LYS A 120 6.30 -2.85 4.45
CA LYS A 120 7.12 -3.34 5.56
C LYS A 120 7.19 -4.87 5.60
N SER A 121 6.07 -5.55 5.39
CA SER A 121 6.03 -7.02 5.37
C SER A 121 6.88 -7.65 4.26
N VAL A 122 7.12 -6.92 3.17
CA VAL A 122 8.03 -7.35 2.09
C VAL A 122 9.49 -7.11 2.48
N ARG A 123 9.79 -5.97 3.11
CA ARG A 123 11.16 -5.62 3.53
C ARG A 123 11.73 -6.61 4.54
N ASP A 124 10.88 -7.05 5.47
CA ASP A 124 11.28 -7.90 6.58
C ASP A 124 11.32 -9.40 6.20
N LYS A 125 11.20 -9.73 4.90
CA LYS A 125 11.40 -11.06 4.31
C LYS A 125 12.74 -11.15 3.59
#